data_AF-A0A7S4ENU5-F1
#
_entry.id   AF-A0A7S4ENU5-F1
#
_cell.length_a   1.000
_cell.length_b   1.000
_cell.length_c   1.000
_cell.angle_alpha   90.00
_cell.angle_beta   90.00
_cell.angle_gamma   90.00
#
_symmetry.space_group_name_H-M   'P 1'
#
loop_
_entity.id
_entity.type
_entity.pdbx_description
1 polymer ?
#
loop_
_entity_poly.entity_id
_entity_poly.type
_entity_poly.pdbx_seq_one_letter_code
_entity_poly.pdbx_strand_id
1 'polypeptide(L)'
;MTQLSLGAVTIIFACCVLFCNCCQAFVLDTKTRSQHRRIRNYGSASSSTIRHVIPPEILDDVESARGQFFLWFFGSSGGGGIALTSFPRLYEQVSYIQSLKGVGPSLGGDTLGLSPLCGYPQDIAIKDLEKVVNNKMTVQDIVKKFPQTDNYLASKGYVTYAAFEQGNNGCNPLAIRAVFDTFSQSTNLSDPRIAQEKINLYKEDVFAINGALFKSKVTSFSALFTLLFLLGTAAVIVCGHARDGWFHDWKLSDGILSIPDFWI
;
A
#
# COMPACT_ATOMS: atom_id res chain seq x y z
N MET A 1 -5.23 -12.43 19.35
CA MET A 1 -4.15 -11.64 19.99
C MET A 1 -2.92 -11.75 19.11
N THR A 2 -2.70 -10.75 18.27
CA THR A 2 -1.67 -10.74 17.22
C THR A 2 -0.34 -10.28 17.80
N GLN A 3 0.61 -11.21 17.96
CA GLN A 3 2.02 -10.83 18.03
C GLN A 3 2.46 -10.43 16.62
N LEU A 4 2.37 -9.13 16.32
CA LEU A 4 3.23 -8.51 15.31
C LEU A 4 4.65 -8.93 15.66
N SER A 5 5.28 -9.74 14.79
CA SER A 5 6.62 -10.23 15.07
C SER A 5 7.53 -9.02 15.24
N LEU A 6 8.32 -9.03 16.31
CA LEU A 6 9.30 -7.98 16.62
C LEU A 6 10.17 -7.65 15.39
N GLY A 7 10.39 -8.64 14.52
CA GLY A 7 11.06 -8.53 13.23
C GLY A 7 10.42 -7.49 12.27
N ALA A 8 9.10 -7.49 12.12
CA ALA A 8 8.41 -6.53 11.26
C ALA A 8 8.54 -5.09 11.78
N VAL A 9 8.47 -4.92 13.11
CA VAL A 9 8.66 -3.61 13.75
C VAL A 9 10.11 -3.14 13.61
N THR A 10 11.10 -4.02 13.77
CA THR A 10 12.52 -3.67 13.60
C THR A 10 12.89 -3.34 12.16
N ILE A 11 12.28 -3.99 11.16
CA ILE A 11 12.53 -3.67 9.75
C ILE A 11 11.93 -2.31 9.40
N ILE A 12 10.71 -2.01 9.87
CA ILE A 12 10.10 -0.69 9.70
C ILE A 12 10.97 0.38 10.37
N PHE A 13 11.43 0.13 11.60
CA PHE A 13 12.28 1.08 12.33
C PHE A 13 13.65 1.27 11.67
N ALA A 14 14.30 0.20 11.22
CA ALA A 14 15.58 0.27 10.51
C ALA A 14 15.45 1.00 9.16
N CYS A 15 14.36 0.76 8.41
CA CYS A 15 14.07 1.53 7.20
C CYS A 15 13.84 3.01 7.53
N CYS A 16 13.05 3.34 8.57
CA CYS A 16 12.86 4.73 8.98
C CYS A 16 14.18 5.43 9.35
N VAL A 17 15.09 4.76 10.05
CA VAL A 17 16.40 5.34 10.44
C VAL A 17 17.33 5.52 9.23
N LEU A 18 17.37 4.55 8.29
CA LEU A 18 18.20 4.65 7.09
C LEU A 18 17.68 5.73 6.12
N PHE A 19 16.36 5.91 5.99
CA PHE A 19 15.79 6.98 5.16
C PHE A 19 15.88 8.37 5.81
N CYS A 20 15.88 8.49 7.15
CA CYS A 20 16.06 9.76 7.85
C CYS A 20 17.39 10.47 7.51
N ASN A 21 18.49 9.73 7.30
CA ASN A 21 19.78 10.34 6.97
C ASN A 21 19.88 10.83 5.51
N CYS A 22 19.11 10.24 4.58
CA CYS A 22 19.12 10.65 3.17
C CYS A 22 18.21 11.86 2.90
N CYS A 23 17.09 11.99 3.62
CA CYS A 23 16.14 13.08 3.40
C CYS A 23 16.56 14.43 4.01
N GLN A 24 17.42 14.43 5.03
CA GLN A 24 18.00 15.67 5.57
C GLN A 24 18.85 16.41 4.52
N ALA A 25 19.44 15.71 3.54
CA ALA A 25 20.26 16.32 2.51
C ALA A 25 19.48 17.13 1.47
N PHE A 26 18.17 16.89 1.30
CA PHE A 26 17.35 17.57 0.28
C PHE A 26 16.63 18.83 0.79
N VAL A 27 16.52 19.01 2.10
CA VAL A 27 15.78 20.14 2.71
C VAL A 27 16.73 21.23 3.26
N LEU A 28 18.04 20.97 3.33
CA LEU A 28 18.98 21.83 4.07
C LEU A 28 19.56 23.04 3.31
N ASP A 29 19.21 23.33 2.05
CA ASP A 29 19.90 24.41 1.32
C ASP A 29 19.01 25.41 0.57
N THR A 30 18.05 26.03 1.27
CA THR A 30 17.40 27.27 0.77
C THR A 30 17.43 28.45 1.76
N LYS A 31 17.80 28.26 3.03
CA LYS A 31 17.76 29.33 4.04
C LYS A 31 19.07 30.08 4.27
N THR A 32 20.18 29.67 3.67
CA THR A 32 21.51 30.20 4.02
C THR A 32 21.86 31.55 3.39
N ARG A 33 20.98 32.16 2.57
CA ARG A 33 21.34 33.36 1.77
C ARG A 33 20.72 34.69 2.18
N SER A 34 19.80 34.76 3.15
CA SER A 34 19.09 36.01 3.48
C SER A 34 19.31 36.59 4.88
N GLN A 35 20.12 35.96 5.74
CA GLN A 35 20.26 36.36 7.15
C GLN A 35 21.39 37.36 7.48
N HIS A 36 21.85 38.15 6.51
CA HIS A 36 22.91 39.15 6.73
C HIS A 36 22.52 40.57 6.30
N ARG A 37 21.40 41.09 6.82
CA ARG A 37 21.21 42.54 6.99
C ARG A 37 19.94 42.86 7.77
N ARG A 38 20.04 43.06 9.09
CA ARG A 38 19.18 44.00 9.83
C ARG A 38 19.81 44.36 11.17
N ILE A 39 20.71 45.34 11.12
CA ILE A 39 21.02 46.20 12.27
C ILE A 39 20.09 47.41 12.16
N ARG A 40 19.23 47.65 13.15
CA ARG A 40 18.88 49.01 13.64
C ARG A 40 17.94 48.98 14.85
N ASN A 41 18.49 49.48 15.96
CA ASN A 41 17.95 50.41 16.96
C ASN A 41 16.43 50.43 17.19
N TYR A 42 16.02 49.97 18.37
CA TYR A 42 14.73 50.30 18.97
C TYR A 42 14.88 51.51 19.90
N GLY A 43 14.23 52.61 19.52
CA GLY A 43 14.00 53.77 20.36
C GLY A 43 12.54 54.18 20.26
N SER A 44 11.91 54.25 21.43
CA SER A 44 10.62 54.87 21.76
C SER A 44 9.33 54.21 21.24
N ALA A 45 8.53 53.75 22.20
CA ALA A 45 7.14 53.33 22.03
C ALA A 45 6.26 54.52 21.61
N SER A 46 5.52 54.34 20.53
CA SER A 46 4.33 55.14 20.23
C SER A 46 3.27 54.19 19.68
N SER A 47 2.15 54.11 20.40
CA SER A 47 0.98 53.30 20.07
C SER A 47 0.30 53.89 18.83
N SER A 48 0.72 53.49 17.65
CA SER A 48 -0.07 53.61 16.43
C SER A 48 -0.62 52.24 16.07
N THR A 49 -1.90 52.18 15.72
CA THR A 49 -2.53 51.05 15.05
C THR A 49 -1.89 50.91 13.67
N ILE A 50 -0.71 50.30 13.63
CA ILE A 50 -0.06 49.88 12.40
C ILE A 50 -0.95 48.77 11.83
N ARG A 51 -1.71 49.08 10.78
CA ARG A 51 -2.17 48.03 9.87
C ARG A 51 -0.90 47.32 9.40
N HIS A 52 -0.66 46.13 9.93
CA HIS A 52 0.36 45.24 9.42
C HIS A 52 -0.06 44.88 7.99
N VAL A 53 0.38 45.68 7.02
CA VAL A 53 0.32 45.33 5.62
C VAL A 53 1.21 44.12 5.48
N ILE A 54 0.58 42.97 5.20
CA ILE A 54 1.28 41.72 4.91
C ILE A 54 2.26 42.03 3.77
N PRO A 55 3.59 41.82 3.98
CA PRO A 55 4.57 42.02 2.93
C PRO A 55 4.14 41.24 1.67
N PRO A 56 4.20 41.83 0.47
CA PRO A 56 3.77 41.17 -0.76
C PRO A 56 4.55 39.87 -1.04
N GLU A 57 5.76 39.75 -0.48
CA GLU A 57 6.59 38.54 -0.51
C GLU A 57 5.94 37.34 0.19
N ILE A 58 5.07 37.56 1.18
CA ILE A 58 4.30 36.49 1.85
C ILE A 58 3.11 36.08 0.98
N LEU A 59 2.51 37.00 0.23
CA LEU A 59 1.33 36.74 -0.61
C LEU A 59 1.66 35.84 -1.81
N ASP A 60 2.86 35.95 -2.38
CA ASP A 60 3.32 35.07 -3.47
C ASP A 60 3.50 33.60 -3.02
N ASP A 61 3.68 33.34 -1.72
CA ASP A 61 3.89 31.99 -1.18
C ASP A 61 2.60 31.37 -0.60
N VAL A 62 1.51 32.13 -0.46
CA VAL A 62 0.23 31.61 0.08
C VAL A 62 -0.38 30.56 -0.83
N GLU A 63 -0.34 30.75 -2.14
CA GLU A 63 -0.94 29.81 -3.09
C GLU A 63 -0.14 28.50 -3.16
N SER A 64 1.20 28.61 -3.15
CA SER A 64 2.13 27.48 -3.02
C SER A 64 1.92 26.72 -1.71
N ALA A 65 1.88 27.42 -0.58
CA ALA A 65 1.66 26.83 0.75
C ALA A 65 0.29 26.15 0.87
N ARG A 66 -0.77 26.73 0.30
CA ARG A 66 -2.09 26.09 0.22
C ARG A 66 -2.03 24.84 -0.64
N GLY A 67 -1.42 24.89 -1.83
CA GLY A 67 -1.26 23.73 -2.70
C GLY A 67 -0.52 22.58 -2.00
N GLN A 68 0.57 22.90 -1.31
CA GLN A 68 1.33 21.94 -0.50
C GLN A 68 0.47 21.40 0.65
N PHE A 69 -0.24 22.26 1.39
CA PHE A 69 -1.15 21.82 2.45
C PHE A 69 -2.22 20.86 1.92
N PHE A 70 -2.89 21.18 0.82
CA PHE A 70 -3.92 20.31 0.25
C PHE A 70 -3.32 18.98 -0.22
N LEU A 71 -2.18 19.01 -0.90
CA LEU A 71 -1.48 17.79 -1.34
C LEU A 71 -1.09 16.91 -0.15
N TRP A 72 -0.50 17.50 0.90
CA TRP A 72 -0.07 16.75 2.08
C TRP A 72 -1.27 16.29 2.92
N PHE A 73 -2.24 17.14 3.20
CA PHE A 73 -3.40 16.81 4.03
C PHE A 73 -4.29 15.76 3.36
N PHE A 74 -4.72 15.98 2.11
CA PHE A 74 -5.60 15.05 1.41
C PHE A 74 -4.84 13.85 0.86
N GLY A 75 -3.61 14.03 0.39
CA GLY A 75 -2.76 12.93 -0.07
C GLY A 75 -2.39 11.98 1.07
N SER A 76 -1.96 12.51 2.23
CA SER A 76 -1.63 11.65 3.39
C SER A 76 -2.86 11.04 4.03
N SER A 77 -3.98 11.76 4.18
CA SER A 77 -5.21 11.20 4.76
C SER A 77 -5.82 10.13 3.86
N GLY A 78 -5.86 10.35 2.54
CA GLY A 78 -6.30 9.36 1.56
C GLY A 78 -5.40 8.12 1.54
N GLY A 79 -4.08 8.32 1.48
CA GLY A 79 -3.10 7.23 1.52
C GLY A 79 -3.15 6.43 2.82
N GLY A 80 -3.30 7.11 3.97
CA GLY A 80 -3.46 6.49 5.28
C GLY A 80 -4.74 5.66 5.38
N GLY A 81 -5.87 6.16 4.86
CA GLY A 81 -7.13 5.40 4.82
C GLY A 81 -7.03 4.12 3.97
N ILE A 82 -6.38 4.20 2.81
CA ILE A 82 -6.14 3.03 1.95
C ILE A 82 -5.19 2.04 2.66
N ALA A 83 -4.13 2.53 3.30
CA ALA A 83 -3.21 1.69 4.06
C ALA A 83 -3.92 0.91 5.17
N LEU A 84 -4.70 1.58 6.01
CA LEU A 84 -5.40 0.96 7.14
C LEU A 84 -6.38 -0.14 6.72
N THR A 85 -6.97 -0.03 5.53
CA THR A 85 -7.87 -1.05 5.00
C THR A 85 -7.15 -2.15 4.22
N SER A 86 -6.03 -1.84 3.57
CA SER A 86 -5.28 -2.77 2.72
C SER A 86 -4.36 -3.70 3.51
N PHE A 87 -3.67 -3.20 4.54
CA PHE A 87 -2.74 -4.03 5.34
C PHE A 87 -3.41 -5.23 6.01
N PRO A 88 -4.54 -5.08 6.72
CA PRO A 88 -5.21 -6.24 7.34
C PRO A 88 -5.66 -7.27 6.30
N ARG A 89 -6.22 -6.82 5.18
CA ARG A 89 -6.66 -7.71 4.08
C ARG A 89 -5.51 -8.49 3.47
N LEU A 90 -4.37 -7.83 3.21
CA LEU A 90 -3.18 -8.50 2.70
C LEU A 90 -2.61 -9.49 3.72
N TYR A 91 -2.59 -9.12 5.00
CA TYR A 91 -2.15 -10.01 6.07
C TYR A 91 -3.04 -11.26 6.17
N GLU A 92 -4.36 -11.09 6.13
CA GLU A 92 -5.32 -12.19 6.12
C GLU A 92 -5.12 -13.10 4.90
N GLN A 93 -4.90 -12.54 3.72
CA GLN A 93 -4.61 -13.32 2.51
C GLN A 93 -3.31 -14.13 2.63
N VAL A 94 -2.23 -13.52 3.13
CA VAL A 94 -0.96 -14.23 3.34
C VAL A 94 -1.13 -15.31 4.39
N SER A 95 -1.78 -15.01 5.52
CA SER A 95 -2.08 -15.97 6.58
C SER A 95 -2.90 -17.15 6.06
N TYR A 96 -3.92 -16.86 5.24
CA TYR A 96 -4.73 -17.88 4.59
C TYR A 96 -3.88 -18.77 3.67
N ILE A 97 -3.06 -18.19 2.78
CA ILE A 97 -2.18 -18.96 1.89
C ILE A 97 -1.21 -19.84 2.70
N GLN A 98 -0.65 -19.31 3.78
CA GLN A 98 0.25 -20.07 4.67
C GLN A 98 -0.49 -21.21 5.38
N SER A 99 -1.76 -21.02 5.73
CA SER A 99 -2.61 -22.06 6.35
C SER A 99 -2.93 -23.23 5.40
N LEU A 100 -2.80 -23.03 4.07
CA LEU A 100 -3.01 -24.09 3.08
C LEU A 100 -1.81 -25.06 2.96
N LYS A 101 -0.73 -24.84 3.71
CA LYS A 101 0.44 -25.72 3.72
C LYS A 101 0.05 -27.14 4.17
N GLY A 102 0.32 -28.13 3.33
CA GLY A 102 0.02 -29.54 3.64
C GLY A 102 -1.47 -29.89 3.70
N VAL A 103 -2.37 -28.99 3.26
CA VAL A 103 -3.82 -29.23 3.27
C VAL A 103 -4.26 -29.81 1.92
N GLY A 104 -5.03 -30.89 1.97
CA GLY A 104 -5.69 -31.50 0.80
C GLY A 104 -4.86 -32.57 0.08
N PRO A 105 -5.47 -33.25 -0.90
CA PRO A 105 -4.80 -34.30 -1.66
C PRO A 105 -3.80 -33.66 -2.63
N SER A 106 -2.52 -33.99 -2.49
CA SER A 106 -1.50 -33.71 -3.52
C SER A 106 -1.21 -34.96 -4.32
N LEU A 107 -1.18 -34.82 -5.64
CA LEU A 107 -0.78 -35.87 -6.57
C LEU A 107 0.74 -36.06 -6.62
N GLY A 108 1.51 -35.14 -5.99
CA GLY A 108 2.97 -35.15 -5.99
C GLY A 108 3.60 -35.09 -7.40
N GLY A 109 4.88 -35.40 -7.47
CA GLY A 109 5.66 -35.39 -8.72
C GLY A 109 6.52 -34.13 -8.87
N ASP A 110 6.80 -33.79 -10.13
CA ASP A 110 7.64 -32.63 -10.47
C ASP A 110 6.97 -31.33 -10.02
N THR A 111 7.79 -30.42 -9.50
CA THR A 111 7.33 -29.15 -8.93
C THR A 111 7.53 -28.01 -9.92
N LEU A 112 6.71 -26.96 -9.80
CA LEU A 112 6.75 -25.82 -10.72
C LEU A 112 8.04 -24.98 -10.57
N GLY A 113 8.75 -25.11 -9.45
CA GLY A 113 9.92 -24.28 -9.15
C GLY A 113 9.50 -22.84 -8.82
N LEU A 114 8.51 -22.68 -7.95
CA LEU A 114 8.05 -21.35 -7.54
C LEU A 114 9.18 -20.57 -6.88
N SER A 115 9.37 -19.32 -7.30
CA SER A 115 10.29 -18.41 -6.62
C SER A 115 9.85 -18.21 -5.17
N PRO A 116 10.79 -18.17 -4.19
CA PRO A 116 10.48 -17.81 -2.80
C PRO A 116 9.74 -16.47 -2.66
N LEU A 117 9.94 -15.56 -3.62
CA LEU A 117 9.30 -14.26 -3.67
C LEU A 117 7.79 -14.31 -3.99
N CYS A 118 7.27 -15.46 -4.42
CA CYS A 118 5.83 -15.64 -4.63
C CYS A 118 5.03 -15.74 -3.32
N GLY A 119 5.70 -15.97 -2.18
CA GLY A 119 5.07 -16.01 -0.85
C GLY A 119 4.27 -17.29 -0.54
N TYR A 120 4.46 -18.34 -1.33
CA TYR A 120 3.80 -19.63 -1.13
C TYR A 120 4.56 -20.50 -0.11
N PRO A 121 3.86 -21.25 0.77
CA PRO A 121 4.48 -22.02 1.86
C PRO A 121 5.23 -23.28 1.40
N GLN A 122 4.92 -23.78 0.22
CA GLN A 122 5.50 -24.97 -0.40
C GLN A 122 5.42 -24.82 -1.92
N ASP A 123 6.30 -25.51 -2.63
CA ASP A 123 6.23 -25.58 -4.09
C ASP A 123 5.02 -26.42 -4.52
N ILE A 124 4.46 -26.11 -5.68
CA ILE A 124 3.23 -26.74 -6.16
C ILE A 124 3.58 -27.79 -7.20
N ALA A 125 3.00 -28.99 -7.05
CA ALA A 125 3.17 -30.07 -8.03
C ALA A 125 2.47 -29.73 -9.35
N ILE A 126 3.12 -30.00 -10.47
CA ILE A 126 2.59 -29.71 -11.82
C ILE A 126 1.27 -30.44 -12.05
N LYS A 127 1.17 -31.71 -11.62
CA LYS A 127 -0.04 -32.53 -11.73
C LYS A 127 -1.24 -31.94 -10.98
N ASP A 128 -0.99 -31.28 -9.84
CA ASP A 128 -2.06 -30.62 -9.09
C ASP A 128 -2.59 -29.39 -9.85
N LEU A 129 -1.70 -28.64 -10.52
CA LEU A 129 -2.08 -27.51 -11.39
C LEU A 129 -2.83 -27.98 -12.63
N GLU A 130 -2.32 -29.00 -13.32
CA GLU A 130 -2.98 -29.60 -14.48
C GLU A 130 -4.39 -30.08 -14.15
N LYS A 131 -4.60 -30.67 -12.97
CA LYS A 131 -5.93 -31.11 -12.52
C LYS A 131 -6.90 -29.93 -12.39
N VAL A 132 -6.44 -28.80 -11.85
CA VAL A 132 -7.26 -27.58 -11.70
C VAL A 132 -7.53 -26.94 -13.07
N VAL A 133 -6.51 -26.84 -13.91
CA VAL A 133 -6.59 -26.20 -15.24
C VAL A 133 -7.44 -27.03 -16.21
N ASN A 134 -7.37 -28.36 -16.13
CA ASN A 134 -8.16 -29.30 -16.93
C ASN A 134 -9.55 -29.60 -16.34
N ASN A 135 -10.08 -28.72 -15.49
CA ASN A 135 -11.47 -28.83 -15.07
C ASN A 135 -12.41 -28.81 -16.29
N LYS A 136 -13.40 -29.70 -16.28
CA LYS A 136 -14.40 -29.84 -17.34
C LYS A 136 -15.35 -28.64 -17.40
N MET A 137 -15.51 -27.90 -16.31
CA MET A 137 -16.36 -26.72 -16.26
C MET A 137 -15.61 -25.47 -16.72
N THR A 138 -16.26 -24.65 -17.55
CA THR A 138 -15.74 -23.31 -17.87
C THR A 138 -15.91 -22.37 -16.68
N VAL A 139 -15.14 -21.28 -16.62
CA VAL A 139 -15.26 -20.29 -15.55
C VAL A 139 -16.67 -19.69 -15.49
N GLN A 140 -17.31 -19.50 -16.64
CA GLN A 140 -18.67 -18.99 -16.72
C GLN A 140 -19.69 -19.97 -16.13
N ASP A 141 -19.50 -21.27 -16.36
CA ASP A 141 -20.36 -22.31 -15.79
C ASP A 141 -20.18 -22.42 -14.27
N ILE A 142 -18.96 -22.21 -13.78
CA ILE A 142 -18.68 -22.16 -12.34
C ILE A 142 -19.46 -20.99 -11.70
N VAL A 143 -19.40 -19.79 -12.29
CA VAL A 143 -20.13 -18.61 -11.78
C VAL A 143 -21.65 -18.85 -11.78
N LYS A 144 -22.18 -19.49 -12.82
CA LYS A 144 -23.62 -19.81 -12.90
C LYS A 144 -24.05 -20.86 -11.87
N LYS A 145 -23.22 -21.86 -11.61
CA LYS A 145 -23.53 -22.97 -10.70
C LYS A 145 -23.35 -22.61 -9.22
N PHE A 146 -22.38 -21.74 -8.92
CA PHE A 146 -22.03 -21.32 -7.56
C PHE A 146 -22.10 -19.79 -7.41
N PRO A 147 -23.31 -19.18 -7.55
CA PRO A 147 -23.46 -17.75 -7.38
C PRO A 147 -23.23 -17.36 -5.91
N GLN A 148 -22.46 -16.29 -5.69
CA GLN A 148 -22.26 -15.71 -4.36
C GLN A 148 -23.20 -14.52 -4.20
N THR A 149 -24.20 -14.63 -3.33
CA THR A 149 -25.22 -13.59 -3.11
C THR A 149 -24.71 -12.37 -2.37
N ASP A 150 -23.64 -12.54 -1.59
CA ASP A 150 -23.19 -11.52 -0.63
C ASP A 150 -22.24 -10.50 -1.26
N ASN A 151 -21.94 -10.63 -2.56
CA ASN A 151 -20.99 -9.77 -3.27
C ASN A 151 -21.62 -9.16 -4.53
N TYR A 152 -21.70 -7.83 -4.56
CA TYR A 152 -22.23 -7.08 -5.71
C TYR A 152 -21.50 -7.40 -7.03
N LEU A 153 -20.18 -7.62 -6.99
CA LEU A 153 -19.44 -7.95 -8.21
C LEU A 153 -19.74 -9.39 -8.68
N ALA A 154 -19.98 -10.31 -7.74
CA ALA A 154 -20.42 -11.65 -8.09
C ALA A 154 -21.81 -11.63 -8.75
N SER A 155 -22.73 -10.78 -8.30
CA SER A 155 -24.04 -10.60 -8.96
C SER A 155 -23.94 -9.97 -10.36
N LYS A 156 -22.84 -9.27 -10.66
CA LYS A 156 -22.50 -8.79 -12.01
C LYS A 156 -21.78 -9.82 -12.88
N GLY A 157 -21.58 -11.05 -12.38
CA GLY A 157 -20.98 -12.15 -13.14
C GLY A 157 -19.46 -12.27 -13.00
N TYR A 158 -18.83 -11.56 -12.05
CA TYR A 158 -17.41 -11.77 -11.75
C TYR A 158 -17.20 -13.11 -11.04
N VAL A 159 -16.09 -13.79 -11.34
CA VAL A 159 -15.72 -15.01 -10.64
C VAL A 159 -15.06 -14.66 -9.31
N THR A 160 -15.57 -15.26 -8.23
CA THR A 160 -14.97 -15.15 -6.90
C THR A 160 -14.11 -16.36 -6.59
N TYR A 161 -13.12 -16.19 -5.72
CA TYR A 161 -12.29 -17.31 -5.27
C TYR A 161 -13.13 -18.44 -4.65
N ALA A 162 -14.13 -18.10 -3.82
CA ALA A 162 -15.02 -19.08 -3.20
C ALA A 162 -15.80 -19.92 -4.24
N ALA A 163 -16.34 -19.28 -5.29
CA ALA A 163 -17.01 -20.01 -6.37
C ALA A 163 -16.02 -20.89 -7.15
N PHE A 164 -14.81 -20.38 -7.42
CA PHE A 164 -13.77 -21.14 -8.11
C PHE A 164 -13.28 -22.35 -7.31
N GLU A 165 -13.15 -22.22 -5.99
CA GLU A 165 -12.81 -23.31 -5.08
C GLU A 165 -13.89 -24.40 -5.07
N GLN A 166 -15.17 -24.02 -4.95
CA GLN A 166 -16.29 -24.96 -5.02
C GLN A 166 -16.35 -25.70 -6.37
N GLY A 167 -16.06 -25.00 -7.47
CA GLY A 167 -15.99 -25.59 -8.80
C GLY A 167 -14.84 -26.60 -8.99
N ASN A 168 -13.81 -26.53 -8.16
CA ASN A 168 -12.62 -27.38 -8.20
C ASN A 168 -12.51 -28.30 -6.96
N ASN A 169 -13.64 -28.64 -6.35
CA ASN A 169 -13.65 -29.47 -5.14
C ASN A 169 -12.91 -30.81 -5.36
N GLY A 170 -12.05 -31.18 -4.42
CA GLY A 170 -11.18 -32.36 -4.50
C GLY A 170 -9.84 -32.14 -5.22
N CYS A 171 -9.51 -30.90 -5.62
CA CYS A 171 -8.15 -30.51 -6.01
C CYS A 171 -7.37 -29.97 -4.81
N ASN A 172 -6.05 -29.87 -4.95
CA ASN A 172 -5.19 -29.28 -3.94
C ASN A 172 -5.57 -27.78 -3.77
N PRO A 173 -6.00 -27.33 -2.57
CA PRO A 173 -6.45 -25.96 -2.35
C PRO A 173 -5.35 -24.93 -2.62
N LEU A 174 -4.08 -25.29 -2.41
CA LEU A 174 -2.94 -24.44 -2.73
C LEU A 174 -2.80 -24.23 -4.24
N ALA A 175 -3.03 -25.28 -5.04
CA ALA A 175 -3.02 -25.20 -6.50
C ALA A 175 -4.20 -24.38 -7.03
N ILE A 176 -5.40 -24.57 -6.46
CA ILE A 176 -6.59 -23.74 -6.79
C ILE A 176 -6.28 -22.27 -6.52
N ARG A 177 -5.69 -21.95 -5.35
CA ARG A 177 -5.33 -20.59 -4.98
C ARG A 177 -4.28 -19.99 -5.90
N ALA A 178 -3.24 -20.76 -6.23
CA ALA A 178 -2.21 -20.33 -7.18
C ALA A 178 -2.78 -20.00 -8.55
N VAL A 179 -3.61 -20.88 -9.10
CA VAL A 179 -4.28 -20.62 -10.38
C VAL A 179 -5.14 -19.36 -10.28
N PHE A 180 -5.92 -19.19 -9.20
CA PHE A 180 -6.75 -18.01 -9.04
C PHE A 180 -5.95 -16.69 -8.88
N ASP A 181 -4.83 -16.71 -8.15
CA ASP A 181 -3.94 -15.57 -7.97
C ASP A 181 -3.27 -15.11 -9.28
N THR A 182 -3.23 -15.96 -10.31
CA THR A 182 -2.81 -15.52 -11.64
C THR A 182 -3.87 -14.67 -12.32
N PHE A 183 -5.16 -14.88 -12.03
CA PHE A 183 -6.25 -14.16 -12.69
C PHE A 183 -6.31 -12.71 -12.23
N SER A 184 -6.18 -12.50 -10.93
CA SER A 184 -6.36 -11.22 -10.26
C SER A 184 -5.13 -10.80 -9.47
N GLN A 185 -4.86 -9.49 -9.43
CA GLN A 185 -3.73 -8.93 -8.68
C GLN A 185 -4.12 -8.78 -7.20
N SER A 186 -4.07 -9.89 -6.45
CA SER A 186 -4.31 -9.93 -4.99
C SER A 186 -5.73 -9.55 -4.55
N THR A 187 -6.73 -9.78 -5.39
CA THR A 187 -8.15 -9.70 -5.01
C THR A 187 -8.78 -11.09 -5.02
N ASN A 188 -9.98 -11.23 -4.46
CA ASN A 188 -10.75 -12.49 -4.52
C ASN A 188 -11.76 -12.48 -5.67
N LEU A 189 -11.49 -11.68 -6.72
CA LEU A 189 -12.42 -11.36 -7.79
C LEU A 189 -11.67 -11.24 -9.12
N SER A 190 -12.18 -11.89 -10.16
CA SER A 190 -11.66 -11.75 -11.52
C SER A 190 -12.79 -11.64 -12.53
N ASP A 191 -12.51 -10.98 -13.65
CA ASP A 191 -13.35 -11.07 -14.84
C ASP A 191 -13.32 -12.53 -15.35
N PRO A 192 -14.48 -13.15 -15.62
CA PRO A 192 -14.55 -14.52 -16.13
C PRO A 192 -13.89 -14.69 -17.50
N ARG A 193 -13.85 -13.66 -18.34
CA ARG A 193 -13.20 -13.72 -19.66
C ARG A 193 -11.68 -13.82 -19.52
N ILE A 194 -11.08 -12.96 -18.70
CA ILE A 194 -9.63 -12.95 -18.43
C ILE A 194 -9.22 -14.26 -17.76
N ALA A 195 -10.04 -14.75 -16.81
CA ALA A 195 -9.79 -16.02 -16.15
C ALA A 195 -9.84 -17.19 -17.14
N GLN A 196 -10.82 -17.23 -18.05
CA GLN A 196 -10.93 -18.28 -19.05
C GLN A 196 -9.77 -18.25 -20.06
N GLU A 197 -9.37 -17.06 -20.51
CA GLU A 197 -8.22 -16.88 -21.40
C GLU A 197 -6.93 -17.41 -20.77
N LYS A 198 -6.68 -17.06 -19.50
CA LYS A 198 -5.53 -17.57 -18.75
C LYS A 198 -5.58 -19.09 -18.55
N ILE A 199 -6.74 -19.64 -18.20
CA ILE A 199 -6.90 -21.11 -18.10
C ILE A 199 -6.60 -21.79 -19.43
N ASN A 200 -7.07 -21.23 -20.56
CA ASN A 200 -6.79 -21.80 -21.87
C ASN A 200 -5.28 -21.75 -22.18
N LEU A 201 -4.62 -20.63 -21.86
CA LEU A 201 -3.16 -20.51 -21.98
C LEU A 201 -2.43 -21.54 -21.11
N TYR A 202 -2.90 -21.79 -19.88
CA TYR A 202 -2.29 -22.79 -18.99
C TYR A 202 -2.55 -24.24 -19.40
N LYS A 203 -3.60 -24.50 -20.20
CA LYS A 203 -3.83 -25.82 -20.80
C LYS A 203 -2.78 -26.14 -21.86
N GLU A 204 -2.30 -25.12 -22.57
CA GLU A 204 -1.25 -25.24 -23.58
C GLU A 204 0.15 -25.28 -22.93
N ASP A 205 0.40 -24.39 -21.96
CA ASP A 205 1.66 -24.33 -21.22
C ASP A 205 1.43 -24.03 -19.73
N VAL A 206 1.60 -25.06 -18.90
CA VAL A 206 1.45 -24.97 -17.43
C VAL A 206 2.56 -24.10 -16.80
N PHE A 207 3.75 -24.02 -17.42
CA PHE A 207 4.87 -23.25 -16.85
C PHE A 207 4.65 -21.74 -16.94
N ALA A 208 3.78 -21.27 -17.85
CA ALA A 208 3.38 -19.87 -17.92
C ALA A 208 2.73 -19.36 -16.62
N ILE A 209 2.20 -20.25 -15.77
CA ILE A 209 1.70 -19.92 -14.43
C ILE A 209 2.79 -19.28 -13.56
N ASN A 210 4.03 -19.78 -13.62
CA ASN A 210 5.11 -19.30 -12.73
C ASN A 210 5.41 -17.81 -12.99
N GLY A 211 5.56 -17.43 -14.27
CA GLY A 211 5.77 -16.04 -14.66
C GLY A 211 4.60 -15.12 -14.30
N ALA A 212 3.37 -15.59 -14.51
CA ALA A 212 2.17 -14.84 -14.16
C ALA A 212 2.02 -14.63 -12.64
N LEU A 213 2.26 -15.68 -11.84
CA LEU A 213 2.27 -15.63 -10.38
C LEU A 213 3.32 -14.68 -9.86
N PHE A 214 4.56 -14.82 -10.33
CA PHE A 214 5.67 -13.97 -9.92
C PHE A 214 5.36 -12.50 -10.23
N LYS A 215 4.90 -12.20 -11.45
CA LYS A 215 4.51 -10.84 -11.84
C LYS A 215 3.38 -10.27 -10.99
N SER A 216 2.35 -11.08 -10.68
CA SER A 216 1.22 -10.67 -9.84
C SER A 216 1.68 -10.32 -8.41
N LYS A 217 2.53 -11.18 -7.82
CA LYS A 217 3.06 -10.98 -6.46
C LYS A 217 4.06 -9.84 -6.37
N VAL A 218 5.00 -9.73 -7.31
CA VAL A 218 5.97 -8.62 -7.36
C VAL A 218 5.28 -7.28 -7.52
N THR A 219 4.28 -7.19 -8.41
CA THR A 219 3.48 -5.96 -8.56
C THR A 219 2.79 -5.60 -7.23
N SER A 220 2.22 -6.59 -6.54
CA SER A 220 1.53 -6.37 -5.25
C SER A 220 2.50 -5.94 -4.15
N PHE A 221 3.66 -6.58 -4.03
CA PHE A 221 4.70 -6.19 -3.08
C PHE A 221 5.29 -4.81 -3.41
N SER A 222 5.48 -4.51 -4.70
CA SER A 222 5.96 -3.20 -5.15
C SER A 222 4.98 -2.08 -4.78
N ALA A 223 3.67 -2.30 -4.99
CA ALA A 223 2.64 -1.36 -4.57
C ALA A 223 2.64 -1.16 -3.04
N LEU A 224 2.77 -2.24 -2.27
CA LEU A 224 2.84 -2.18 -0.81
C LEU A 224 4.09 -1.43 -0.33
N PHE A 225 5.24 -1.73 -0.94
CA PHE A 225 6.50 -1.06 -0.63
C PHE A 225 6.43 0.43 -0.94
N THR A 226 5.85 0.80 -2.09
CA THR A 226 5.63 2.21 -2.46
C THR A 226 4.73 2.91 -1.45
N LEU A 227 3.65 2.25 -1.03
CA LEU A 227 2.75 2.80 -0.01
C LEU A 227 3.46 2.99 1.34
N LEU A 228 4.21 1.99 1.80
CA LEU A 228 5.01 2.08 3.03
C LEU A 228 6.06 3.18 2.95
N PHE A 229 6.73 3.32 1.81
CA PHE A 229 7.73 4.34 1.58
C PHE A 229 7.13 5.75 1.64
N LEU A 230 5.99 5.97 0.97
CA LEU A 230 5.27 7.25 1.01
C LEU A 230 4.78 7.57 2.44
N LEU A 231 4.21 6.58 3.13
CA LEU A 231 3.71 6.76 4.49
C LEU A 231 4.85 7.03 5.49
N GLY A 232 5.97 6.34 5.33
CA GLY A 232 7.18 6.56 6.12
C GLY A 232 7.76 7.95 5.89
N THR A 233 7.84 8.39 4.64
CA THR A 233 8.31 9.75 4.29
C THR A 233 7.40 10.82 4.88
N ALA A 234 6.07 10.65 4.77
CA ALA A 234 5.11 11.54 5.39
C ALA A 234 5.26 11.61 6.91
N ALA A 235 5.46 10.45 7.58
CA ALA A 235 5.69 10.39 9.01
C ALA A 235 6.97 11.12 9.43
N VAL A 236 8.07 10.98 8.68
CA VAL A 236 9.32 11.70 8.95
C VAL A 236 9.13 13.21 8.85
N ILE A 237 8.45 13.69 7.81
CA ILE A 237 8.14 15.12 7.62
C ILE A 237 7.28 15.64 8.77
N VAL A 238 6.21 14.92 9.12
CA VAL A 238 5.32 15.28 10.24
C VAL A 238 6.07 15.33 11.56
N CYS A 239 6.92 14.33 11.86
CA CYS A 239 7.72 14.32 13.08
C CYS A 239 8.78 15.42 13.11
N GLY A 240 9.39 15.74 11.96
CA GLY A 240 10.32 16.87 11.83
C GLY A 240 9.63 18.19 12.16
N HIS A 241 8.48 18.47 11.53
CA HIS A 241 7.70 19.66 11.83
C HIS A 241 7.12 19.66 13.25
N ALA A 242 6.74 18.51 13.81
CA ALA A 242 6.31 18.43 15.20
C ALA A 242 7.44 18.77 16.19
N ARG A 243 8.68 18.36 15.89
CA ARG A 243 9.87 18.66 16.69
C ARG A 243 10.25 20.14 16.61
N ASP A 244 10.31 20.69 15.40
CA ASP A 244 10.78 22.06 15.17
C ASP A 244 9.66 23.11 15.32
N GLY A 245 8.44 22.64 15.61
CA GLY A 245 7.23 23.44 15.60
C GLY A 245 6.65 23.55 14.20
N TRP A 246 5.38 23.14 14.05
CA TRP A 246 4.61 23.27 12.80
C TRP A 246 4.58 24.73 12.32
N PHE A 247 4.69 25.64 13.27
CA PHE A 247 4.86 27.06 13.08
C PHE A 247 6.05 27.48 13.93
N HIS A 248 7.21 27.68 13.32
CA HIS A 248 8.41 28.15 14.02
C HIS A 248 8.19 29.47 14.78
N ASP A 249 7.20 30.25 14.36
CA ASP A 249 6.83 31.51 14.99
C ASP A 249 5.84 31.36 16.16
N TRP A 250 5.20 30.19 16.31
CA TRP A 250 4.29 29.92 17.41
C TRP A 250 5.11 29.51 18.62
N LYS A 251 5.33 30.48 19.51
CA LYS A 251 6.02 30.24 20.78
C LYS A 251 4.99 29.94 21.85
N LEU A 252 5.24 28.89 22.65
CA LEU A 252 4.49 28.66 23.87
C LEU A 252 5.12 29.55 24.97
N SER A 253 4.52 30.71 25.23
CA SER A 253 4.87 31.54 26.38
C SER A 253 3.77 31.45 27.43
N ASP A 254 4.11 31.07 28.65
CA ASP A 254 3.20 31.01 29.81
C ASP A 254 1.96 30.11 29.62
N GLY A 255 2.09 29.05 28.81
CA GLY A 255 0.99 28.11 28.54
C GLY A 255 -0.07 28.63 27.55
N ILE A 256 0.14 29.84 27.00
CA ILE A 256 -0.69 30.41 25.94
C ILE A 256 0.05 30.23 24.62
N LEU A 257 -0.64 29.67 23.63
CA LEU A 257 -0.14 29.54 22.28
C LEU A 257 -0.09 30.95 21.66
N SER A 258 1.09 31.55 21.58
CA SER A 258 1.28 32.85 20.92
C SER A 258 1.21 32.63 19.41
N ILE A 259 0.01 32.69 18.86
CA ILE A 259 -0.22 32.70 17.42
C ILE A 259 0.04 34.14 16.94
N PRO A 260 1.02 34.36 16.02
CA PRO A 260 1.22 35.68 15.43
C PRO A 260 -0.06 36.19 14.76
N ASP A 261 -0.35 37.49 14.89
CA ASP A 261 -1.57 38.13 14.40
C ASP A 261 -1.85 37.94 12.90
N PHE A 262 -0.87 37.49 12.11
CA PHE A 262 -1.07 37.21 10.68
C PHE A 262 -1.81 35.90 10.38
N TRP A 263 -2.00 35.02 11.37
CA TRP A 263 -2.74 33.76 11.24
C TRP A 263 -4.21 33.85 11.70
N ILE A 264 -4.61 34.97 12.30
CA ILE A 264 -5.99 35.25 12.79
C ILE A 264 -6.68 36.18 11.78
#